data_AF-A0A959RZJ2-F1
#
_entry.id   AF-A0A959RZJ2-F1
#
_cell.length_a   1.000
_cell.length_b   1.000
_cell.length_c   1.000
_cell.angle_alpha   90.00
_cell.angle_beta   90.00
_cell.angle_gamma   90.00
#
_symmetry.space_group_name_H-M   'P 1'
#
loop_
_entity.id
_entity.type
_entity.pdbx_description
1 polymer ?
#
loop_
_entity_poly.entity_id
_entity_poly.type
_entity_poly.pdbx_seq_one_letter_code
_entity_poly.pdbx_strand_id
1 'polypeptide(L)'
;MSHKKKLLETYENSFSVNDIKDIDKDTIANIESIGAKINTQKGVFTVLTTLVTHKTLFPKQDVRKHQSSMEGGFSGRTIDTNFIQPTLKELGLPSMAESGWLTRSLEQPYEYTLDYNGKISNKIVKKAFLETLDYVEKNPTKATDILRLILFQAIEAKKRSTVEITPLENPENLTIEKIINALDEQFSYNYSTHGGSKLPVIAFYSIYKSLINELSRFKDCEL
;
A
#
# COMPACT_ATOMS: atom_id res chain seq x y z
N MET A 1 22.22 -10.08 -3.83
CA MET A 1 20.94 -10.11 -3.09
C MET A 1 19.86 -9.55 -4.02
N SER A 2 18.67 -10.18 -4.12
CA SER A 2 17.59 -9.68 -5.00
C SER A 2 16.76 -8.58 -4.32
N HIS A 3 16.01 -7.79 -5.10
CA HIS A 3 15.08 -6.77 -4.58
C HIS A 3 14.05 -7.36 -3.62
N LYS A 4 13.45 -8.51 -3.94
CA LYS A 4 12.52 -9.22 -3.04
C LYS A 4 13.19 -9.58 -1.71
N LYS A 5 14.38 -10.17 -1.74
CA LYS A 5 15.10 -10.56 -0.52
C LYS A 5 15.43 -9.35 0.36
N LYS A 6 15.91 -8.26 -0.25
CA LYS A 6 16.24 -7.03 0.48
C LYS A 6 15.01 -6.36 1.07
N LEU A 7 13.90 -6.33 0.33
CA LEU A 7 12.64 -5.77 0.79
C LEU A 7 12.09 -6.55 1.99
N LEU A 8 12.08 -7.89 1.93
CA LEU A 8 11.64 -8.75 3.02
C LEU A 8 12.53 -8.60 4.26
N GLU A 9 13.86 -8.65 4.09
CA GLU A 9 14.80 -8.44 5.20
C GLU A 9 14.58 -7.09 5.88
N THR A 10 14.33 -6.03 5.09
CA THR A 10 14.07 -4.71 5.65
C THR A 10 12.72 -4.65 6.34
N TYR A 11 11.69 -5.28 5.76
CA TYR A 11 10.34 -5.36 6.32
C TYR A 11 10.32 -6.01 7.72
N GLU A 12 11.01 -7.14 7.91
CA GLU A 12 11.10 -7.80 9.22
C GLU A 12 11.70 -6.89 10.31
N ASN A 13 12.55 -5.95 9.91
CA ASN A 13 13.17 -4.97 10.80
C ASN A 13 12.40 -3.63 10.86
N SER A 14 11.20 -3.55 10.28
CA SER A 14 10.43 -2.30 10.15
C SER A 14 9.22 -2.20 11.07
N PHE A 15 9.03 -3.15 12.01
CA PHE A 15 7.93 -3.08 12.99
C PHE A 15 8.15 -2.04 14.10
N SER A 16 9.40 -1.58 14.25
CA SER A 16 9.80 -0.45 15.09
C SER A 16 10.91 0.32 14.37
N VAL A 17 10.96 1.63 14.61
CA VAL A 17 11.92 2.57 14.00
C VAL A 17 12.62 3.45 15.05
N ASN A 18 12.46 3.17 16.33
CA ASN A 18 13.00 3.98 17.43
C ASN A 18 14.54 3.95 17.50
N ASP A 19 15.16 2.94 16.88
CA ASP A 19 16.60 2.77 16.78
C ASP A 19 17.22 3.59 15.63
N ILE A 20 16.42 4.11 14.70
CA ILE A 20 16.89 4.91 13.57
C ILE A 20 17.28 6.30 14.06
N LYS A 21 18.52 6.71 13.72
CA LYS A 21 19.11 8.00 14.13
C LYS A 21 19.72 8.73 12.93
N ASP A 22 19.95 10.02 13.11
CA ASP A 22 20.60 10.92 12.15
C ASP A 22 19.89 10.99 10.79
N ILE A 23 18.56 10.91 10.82
CA ILE A 23 17.69 11.34 9.71
C ILE A 23 17.12 12.70 10.11
N ASP A 24 17.14 13.67 9.19
CA ASP A 24 16.62 14.99 9.49
C ASP A 24 15.09 14.95 9.68
N LYS A 25 14.59 15.92 10.45
CA LYS A 25 13.18 15.97 10.84
C LYS A 25 12.25 16.18 9.63
N ASP A 26 12.70 16.90 8.61
CA ASP A 26 11.87 17.18 7.43
C ASP A 26 11.70 15.92 6.59
N THR A 27 12.76 15.11 6.44
CA THR A 27 12.68 13.79 5.79
C THR A 27 11.74 12.85 6.54
N ILE A 28 11.76 12.83 7.88
CA ILE A 28 10.82 12.02 8.68
C ILE A 28 9.38 12.50 8.43
N ALA A 29 9.12 13.81 8.53
CA ALA A 29 7.81 14.40 8.32
C ALA A 29 7.29 14.17 6.89
N ASN A 30 8.18 14.16 5.89
CA ASN A 30 7.86 13.83 4.51
C ASN A 30 7.40 12.37 4.38
N ILE A 31 8.12 11.42 4.99
CA ILE A 31 7.73 10.00 4.97
C ILE A 31 6.40 9.79 5.70
N GLU A 32 6.18 10.44 6.84
CA GLU A 32 4.89 10.43 7.56
C GLU A 32 3.75 10.99 6.71
N SER A 33 3.99 12.08 5.97
CA SER A 33 3.00 12.68 5.07
C SER A 33 2.58 11.74 3.94
N ILE A 34 3.53 10.97 3.40
CA ILE A 34 3.24 9.91 2.42
C ILE A 34 2.45 8.78 3.09
N GLY A 35 2.88 8.33 4.28
CA GLY A 35 2.22 7.30 5.08
C GLY A 35 0.76 7.62 5.39
N ALA A 36 0.47 8.87 5.75
CA ALA A 36 -0.89 9.35 6.03
C ALA A 36 -1.83 9.29 4.81
N LYS A 37 -1.28 9.30 3.59
CA LYS A 37 -2.05 9.26 2.33
C LYS A 37 -1.86 7.99 1.52
N ILE A 38 -1.17 7.00 2.07
CA ILE A 38 -0.73 5.77 1.37
C ILE A 38 -1.87 5.04 0.66
N ASN A 39 -3.06 4.93 1.28
CA ASN A 39 -4.20 4.25 0.69
C ASN A 39 -4.80 4.97 -0.54
N THR A 40 -4.65 6.29 -0.59
CA THR A 40 -5.12 7.15 -1.70
C THR A 40 -4.02 7.47 -2.72
N GLN A 41 -2.75 7.23 -2.36
CA GLN A 41 -1.57 7.56 -3.16
C GLN A 41 -0.64 6.35 -3.29
N LYS A 42 -1.24 5.16 -3.48
CA LYS A 42 -0.51 3.88 -3.53
C LYS A 42 0.59 3.88 -4.59
N GLY A 43 0.37 4.52 -5.74
CA GLY A 43 1.37 4.62 -6.81
C GLY A 43 2.65 5.30 -6.34
N VAL A 44 2.55 6.43 -5.63
CA VAL A 44 3.71 7.16 -5.10
C VAL A 44 4.47 6.31 -4.09
N PHE A 45 3.75 5.65 -3.18
CA PHE A 45 4.35 4.75 -2.19
C PHE A 45 5.08 3.57 -2.84
N THR A 46 4.45 2.89 -3.80
CA THR A 46 5.05 1.74 -4.50
C THR A 46 6.29 2.15 -5.29
N VAL A 47 6.24 3.29 -6.00
CA VAL A 47 7.42 3.82 -6.72
C VAL A 47 8.53 4.16 -5.73
N LEU A 48 8.25 4.92 -4.68
CA LEU A 48 9.26 5.29 -3.68
C LEU A 48 9.90 4.05 -3.05
N THR A 49 9.10 3.07 -2.65
CA THR A 49 9.58 1.79 -2.10
C THR A 49 10.52 1.08 -3.07
N THR A 50 10.17 1.05 -4.36
CA THR A 50 11.01 0.44 -5.41
C THR A 50 12.34 1.16 -5.55
N LEU A 51 12.31 2.48 -5.67
CA LEU A 51 13.50 3.32 -5.86
C LEU A 51 14.44 3.19 -4.67
N VAL A 52 13.94 3.33 -3.44
CA VAL A 52 14.76 3.24 -2.23
C VAL A 52 15.31 1.81 -2.06
N THR A 53 14.51 0.78 -2.33
CA THR A 53 15.00 -0.61 -2.31
C THR A 53 16.13 -0.81 -3.32
N HIS A 54 15.99 -0.27 -4.53
CA HIS A 54 17.06 -0.31 -5.52
C HIS A 54 18.33 0.42 -5.03
N LYS A 55 18.19 1.61 -4.43
CA LYS A 55 19.32 2.37 -3.88
C LYS A 55 20.09 1.58 -2.82
N THR A 56 19.40 0.82 -1.96
CA THR A 56 20.08 -0.02 -0.95
C THR A 56 20.97 -1.11 -1.56
N LEU A 57 20.62 -1.61 -2.75
CA LEU A 57 21.38 -2.64 -3.46
C LEU A 57 22.46 -2.05 -4.36
N PHE A 58 22.20 -0.87 -4.91
CA PHE A 58 23.09 -0.18 -5.84
C PHE A 58 23.32 1.28 -5.38
N PRO A 59 24.15 1.51 -4.33
CA PRO A 59 24.29 2.84 -3.72
C PRO A 59 24.79 3.93 -4.67
N LYS A 60 25.48 3.55 -5.76
CA LYS A 60 26.00 4.47 -6.79
C LYS A 60 24.97 4.81 -7.88
N GLN A 61 23.90 4.04 -8.02
CA GLN A 61 22.85 4.32 -9.01
C GLN A 61 22.08 5.56 -8.57
N ASP A 62 21.91 6.53 -9.46
CA ASP A 62 20.94 7.61 -9.25
C ASP A 62 19.54 7.06 -9.49
N VAL A 63 18.75 6.92 -8.44
CA VAL A 63 17.42 6.31 -8.55
C VAL A 63 16.36 7.26 -9.10
N ARG A 64 16.67 8.55 -9.28
CA ARG A 64 15.77 9.50 -9.97
C ARG A 64 15.69 9.19 -11.47
N LYS A 65 16.75 8.59 -12.02
CA LYS A 65 16.86 8.09 -13.41
C LYS A 65 16.22 6.71 -13.56
N HIS A 66 14.91 6.66 -13.36
CA HIS A 66 14.15 5.43 -13.13
C HIS A 66 13.75 4.65 -14.41
N GLN A 67 14.15 5.11 -15.60
CA GLN A 67 13.86 4.44 -16.87
C GLN A 67 15.16 4.03 -17.58
N SER A 68 15.18 2.84 -18.16
CA SER A 68 16.36 2.32 -18.90
C SER A 68 16.71 3.13 -20.15
N SER A 69 15.78 3.93 -20.66
CA SER A 69 15.99 4.85 -21.77
C SER A 69 16.73 6.14 -21.36
N MET A 70 16.80 6.45 -20.06
CA MET A 70 17.56 7.60 -19.56
C MET A 70 19.05 7.27 -19.52
N GLU A 71 19.90 8.26 -19.78
CA GLU A 71 21.35 8.09 -19.69
C GLU A 71 21.77 7.77 -18.24
N GLY A 72 22.30 6.56 -18.04
CA GLY A 72 22.63 6.03 -16.73
C GLY A 72 21.42 5.61 -15.90
N GLY A 73 20.27 5.41 -16.55
CA GLY A 73 19.04 4.95 -15.91
C GLY A 73 18.94 3.43 -15.78
N PHE A 74 17.89 2.97 -15.09
CA PHE A 74 17.60 1.56 -14.85
C PHE A 74 16.11 1.27 -15.05
N SER A 75 15.72 -0.01 -15.18
CA SER A 75 14.31 -0.35 -15.39
C SER A 75 13.52 -0.45 -14.08
N GLY A 76 13.14 0.71 -13.51
CA GLY A 76 12.37 0.79 -12.26
C GLY A 76 11.06 0.02 -12.30
N ARG A 77 10.29 0.18 -13.40
CA ARG A 77 9.02 -0.54 -13.60
C ARG A 77 9.20 -2.07 -13.65
N THR A 78 10.23 -2.57 -14.32
CA THR A 78 10.48 -4.02 -14.36
C THR A 78 10.76 -4.57 -12.96
N ILE A 79 11.54 -3.83 -12.16
CA ILE A 79 11.84 -4.21 -10.77
C ILE A 79 10.57 -4.20 -9.92
N ASP A 80 9.73 -3.18 -10.09
CA ASP A 80 8.45 -3.07 -9.40
C ASP A 80 7.55 -4.28 -9.67
N THR A 81 7.23 -4.49 -10.95
CA THR A 81 6.33 -5.55 -11.40
C THR A 81 6.82 -6.95 -10.99
N ASN A 82 8.13 -7.19 -11.05
CA ASN A 82 8.68 -8.53 -10.80
C ASN A 82 8.92 -8.80 -9.32
N PHE A 83 9.19 -7.77 -8.50
CA PHE A 83 9.66 -7.97 -7.13
C PHE A 83 8.91 -7.14 -6.10
N ILE A 84 8.79 -5.83 -6.27
CA ILE A 84 8.31 -4.95 -5.19
C ILE A 84 6.80 -5.09 -5.02
N GLN A 85 6.06 -4.83 -6.07
CA GLN A 85 4.61 -4.90 -6.06
C GLN A 85 4.06 -6.28 -5.65
N PRO A 86 4.55 -7.42 -6.18
CA PRO A 86 4.14 -8.74 -5.70
C PRO A 86 4.45 -8.96 -4.22
N THR A 87 5.64 -8.55 -3.75
CA THR A 87 6.03 -8.71 -2.34
C THR A 87 5.14 -7.87 -1.42
N LEU A 88 4.83 -6.62 -1.78
CA LEU A 88 3.90 -5.78 -1.00
C LEU A 88 2.51 -6.44 -0.89
N LYS A 89 2.02 -7.07 -1.96
CA LYS A 89 0.76 -7.83 -1.93
C LYS A 89 0.83 -9.07 -1.05
N GLU A 90 1.90 -9.87 -1.16
CA GLU A 90 2.13 -11.04 -0.31
C GLU A 90 2.11 -10.67 1.18
N LEU A 91 2.67 -9.50 1.52
CA LEU A 91 2.68 -8.97 2.89
C LEU A 91 1.36 -8.31 3.31
N GLY A 92 0.39 -8.18 2.40
CA GLY A 92 -0.88 -7.47 2.64
C GLY A 92 -0.70 -5.97 2.91
N LEU A 93 0.36 -5.36 2.38
CA LEU A 93 0.62 -3.94 2.47
C LEU A 93 -0.07 -3.16 1.34
N PRO A 94 -0.34 -1.85 1.53
CA PRO A 94 -0.87 -0.99 0.48
C PRO A 94 -0.03 -1.10 -0.81
N SER A 95 -0.68 -1.47 -1.90
CA SER A 95 -0.03 -1.69 -3.20
C SER A 95 -1.01 -1.43 -4.34
N MET A 96 -0.48 -1.21 -5.54
CA MET A 96 -1.30 -1.00 -6.74
C MET A 96 -2.02 -2.30 -7.17
N ALA A 97 -2.72 -2.31 -8.30
CA ALA A 97 -3.14 -3.56 -8.91
C ALA A 97 -1.97 -4.25 -9.62
N GLU A 98 -1.15 -3.51 -10.35
CA GLU A 98 -0.08 -4.08 -11.18
C GLU A 98 1.29 -3.41 -11.02
N SER A 99 1.34 -2.07 -10.92
CA SER A 99 2.59 -1.33 -10.69
C SER A 99 2.29 0.12 -10.30
N GLY A 100 3.19 0.74 -9.54
CA GLY A 100 3.18 2.19 -9.26
C GLY A 100 3.32 3.04 -10.51
N TRP A 101 4.10 2.57 -11.49
CA TRP A 101 4.37 3.25 -12.75
C TRP A 101 3.24 3.19 -13.78
N LEU A 102 2.09 2.56 -13.49
CA LEU A 102 0.88 2.77 -14.30
C LEU A 102 0.16 4.09 -13.98
N THR A 103 0.67 4.83 -12.99
CA THR A 103 0.22 6.17 -12.70
C THR A 103 0.84 7.14 -13.71
N ARG A 104 0.01 7.80 -14.53
CA ARG A 104 0.46 8.71 -15.61
C ARG A 104 1.43 9.81 -15.15
N SER A 105 1.32 10.27 -13.91
CA SER A 105 2.22 11.29 -13.37
C SER A 105 3.57 10.75 -12.90
N LEU A 106 3.74 9.42 -12.82
CA LEU A 106 4.96 8.75 -12.39
C LEU A 106 5.68 8.10 -13.59
N GLU A 107 4.96 7.72 -14.65
CA GLU A 107 5.56 7.11 -15.86
C GLU A 107 6.31 8.08 -16.78
N GLN A 108 6.22 9.39 -16.52
CA GLN A 108 6.77 10.39 -17.43
C GLN A 108 8.30 10.26 -17.53
N PRO A 109 8.89 10.46 -18.73
CA PRO A 109 10.32 10.29 -19.00
C PRO A 109 11.14 11.50 -18.50
N TYR A 110 10.87 11.98 -17.29
CA TYR A 110 11.64 13.01 -16.61
C TYR A 110 12.23 12.44 -15.32
N GLU A 111 13.43 12.86 -14.97
CA GLU A 111 14.07 12.49 -13.72
C GLU A 111 13.26 13.01 -12.52
N TYR A 112 13.20 12.25 -11.43
CA TYR A 112 12.52 12.68 -10.19
C TYR A 112 13.35 13.68 -9.37
N THR A 113 13.73 14.79 -9.99
CA THR A 113 14.39 15.92 -9.35
C THR A 113 13.36 16.82 -8.63
N LEU A 114 13.81 17.79 -7.83
CA LEU A 114 12.91 18.69 -7.09
C LEU A 114 12.01 19.54 -8.00
N ASP A 115 12.42 19.75 -9.26
CA ASP A 115 11.68 20.44 -10.33
C ASP A 115 10.85 19.49 -11.21
N TYR A 116 10.64 18.24 -10.81
CA TYR A 116 9.87 17.26 -11.59
C TYR A 116 8.49 17.77 -12.03
N ASN A 117 8.24 17.71 -13.34
CA ASN A 117 7.04 18.29 -13.97
C ASN A 117 5.78 17.41 -13.88
N GLY A 118 5.92 16.14 -13.49
CA GLY A 118 4.78 15.22 -13.39
C GLY A 118 3.73 15.70 -12.39
N LYS A 119 2.45 15.58 -12.79
CA LYS A 119 1.30 16.08 -12.03
C LYS A 119 0.83 15.07 -10.98
N ILE A 120 1.63 14.87 -9.93
CA ILE A 120 1.18 14.18 -8.72
C ILE A 120 0.17 15.10 -8.01
N SER A 121 -1.10 14.68 -7.93
CA SER A 121 -2.23 15.54 -7.61
C SER A 121 -2.17 16.17 -6.21
N ASN A 122 -1.72 15.41 -5.22
CA ASN A 122 -1.52 15.91 -3.87
C ASN A 122 -0.14 16.58 -3.78
N LYS A 123 -0.14 17.92 -3.67
CA LYS A 123 1.10 18.73 -3.63
C LYS A 123 2.00 18.42 -2.44
N ILE A 124 1.42 18.09 -1.28
CA ILE A 124 2.18 17.70 -0.08
C ILE A 124 2.90 16.37 -0.35
N VAL A 125 2.18 15.38 -0.87
CA VAL A 125 2.75 14.08 -1.22
C VAL A 125 3.78 14.19 -2.34
N LYS A 126 3.54 15.05 -3.33
CA LYS A 126 4.52 15.35 -4.40
C LYS A 126 5.83 15.88 -3.81
N LYS A 127 5.74 16.92 -2.98
CA LYS A 127 6.89 17.54 -2.32
C LYS A 127 7.65 16.49 -1.49
N ALA A 128 6.93 15.79 -0.62
CA ALA A 128 7.50 14.75 0.22
C ALA A 128 8.21 13.65 -0.59
N PHE A 129 7.59 13.17 -1.66
CA PHE A 129 8.18 12.17 -2.54
C PHE A 129 9.53 12.62 -3.14
N LEU A 130 9.57 13.83 -3.70
CA LEU A 130 10.77 14.36 -4.36
C LEU A 130 11.87 14.68 -3.35
N GLU A 131 11.52 15.27 -2.20
CA GLU A 131 12.49 15.61 -1.14
C GLU A 131 13.05 14.36 -0.47
N THR A 132 12.23 13.32 -0.21
CA THR A 132 12.73 12.05 0.30
C THR A 132 13.68 11.38 -0.69
N LEU A 133 13.39 11.41 -2.00
CA LEU A 133 14.31 10.89 -3.00
C LEU A 133 15.62 11.68 -3.07
N ASP A 134 15.55 13.00 -3.07
CA ASP A 134 16.73 13.86 -3.08
C ASP A 134 17.61 13.63 -1.83
N TYR A 135 17.00 13.44 -0.66
CA TYR A 135 17.71 13.07 0.57
C TYR A 135 18.43 11.72 0.43
N VAL A 136 17.74 10.69 -0.08
CA VAL A 136 18.30 9.34 -0.28
C VAL A 136 19.45 9.35 -1.29
N GLU A 137 19.34 10.17 -2.33
CA GLU A 137 20.39 10.33 -3.34
C GLU A 137 21.66 10.98 -2.75
N LYS A 138 21.50 12.01 -1.92
CA LYS A 138 22.60 12.68 -1.23
C LYS A 138 23.21 11.83 -0.11
N ASN A 139 22.42 10.94 0.49
CA ASN A 139 22.79 10.13 1.66
C ASN A 139 22.58 8.64 1.40
N PRO A 140 23.32 8.01 0.46
CA PRO A 140 23.08 6.61 0.07
C PRO A 140 23.25 5.61 1.22
N THR A 141 24.08 5.94 2.22
CA THR A 141 24.28 5.13 3.43
C THR A 141 23.03 5.05 4.30
N LYS A 142 22.11 6.03 4.21
CA LYS A 142 20.84 6.08 4.93
C LYS A 142 19.69 5.39 4.20
N ALA A 143 19.89 4.89 2.99
CA ALA A 143 18.81 4.31 2.18
C ALA A 143 18.09 3.14 2.88
N THR A 144 18.79 2.32 3.67
CA THR A 144 18.15 1.22 4.41
C THR A 144 17.25 1.75 5.53
N ASP A 145 17.68 2.78 6.26
CA ASP A 145 16.88 3.42 7.30
C ASP A 145 15.64 4.10 6.72
N ILE A 146 15.78 4.79 5.58
CA ILE A 146 14.66 5.39 4.86
C ILE A 146 13.66 4.33 4.39
N LEU A 147 14.15 3.19 3.88
CA LEU A 147 13.28 2.07 3.51
C LEU A 147 12.52 1.53 4.72
N ARG A 148 13.18 1.40 5.89
CA ARG A 148 12.51 0.98 7.14
C ARG A 148 11.42 1.94 7.55
N LEU A 149 11.67 3.25 7.49
CA LEU A 149 10.66 4.28 7.81
C LEU A 149 9.45 4.21 6.86
N ILE A 150 9.70 4.02 5.56
CA ILE A 150 8.63 3.86 4.55
C ILE A 150 7.79 2.61 4.84
N LEU A 151 8.42 1.48 5.14
CA LEU A 151 7.73 0.23 5.43
C LEU A 151 6.99 0.28 6.77
N PHE A 152 7.54 0.95 7.78
CA PHE A 152 6.85 1.21 9.04
C PHE A 152 5.53 1.95 8.81
N GLN A 153 5.52 3.00 7.98
CA GLN A 153 4.28 3.70 7.62
C GLN A 153 3.25 2.78 6.95
N ALA A 154 3.70 1.83 6.12
CA ALA A 154 2.83 0.84 5.48
C ALA A 154 2.26 -0.18 6.47
N ILE A 155 3.08 -0.64 7.42
CA ILE A 155 2.67 -1.54 8.52
C ILE A 155 1.62 -0.85 9.38
N GLU A 156 1.86 0.40 9.78
CA GLU A 156 0.93 1.17 10.59
C GLU A 156 -0.38 1.45 9.83
N ALA A 157 -0.31 1.73 8.52
CA ALA A 157 -1.50 1.88 7.69
C ALA A 157 -2.32 0.60 7.58
N LYS A 158 -1.65 -0.56 7.47
CA LYS A 158 -2.31 -1.87 7.51
C LYS A 158 -3.03 -2.07 8.84
N LYS A 159 -2.35 -1.86 9.98
CA LYS A 159 -2.94 -1.98 11.32
C LYS A 159 -4.20 -1.10 11.47
N ARG A 160 -4.14 0.17 11.04
CA ARG A 160 -5.29 1.08 11.06
C ARG A 160 -6.47 0.65 10.19
N SER A 161 -6.21 -0.18 9.19
CA SER A 161 -7.23 -0.66 8.23
C SER A 161 -7.75 -2.06 8.56
N THR A 162 -7.17 -2.74 9.56
CA THR A 162 -7.60 -4.05 10.02
C THR A 162 -8.75 -3.88 11.02
N VAL A 163 -9.85 -4.59 10.78
CA VAL A 163 -10.95 -4.72 11.75
C VAL A 163 -10.78 -6.07 12.44
N GLU A 164 -10.67 -6.06 13.77
CA GLU A 164 -10.69 -7.29 14.55
C GLU A 164 -12.11 -7.86 14.56
N ILE A 165 -12.27 -9.12 14.16
CA ILE A 165 -13.54 -9.83 14.24
C ILE A 165 -13.61 -10.48 15.62
N THR A 166 -14.38 -9.87 16.52
CA THR A 166 -14.61 -10.42 17.86
C THR A 166 -15.79 -11.40 17.82
N PRO A 167 -15.62 -12.62 18.35
CA PRO A 167 -16.76 -13.54 18.54
C PRO A 167 -17.83 -12.90 19.44
N LEU A 168 -19.10 -13.19 19.16
CA LEU A 168 -20.20 -12.78 20.04
C LEU A 168 -20.09 -13.51 21.38
N GLU A 169 -20.19 -12.78 22.49
CA GLU A 169 -20.13 -13.38 23.84
C GLU A 169 -21.31 -14.30 24.13
N ASN A 170 -22.52 -13.93 23.68
CA ASN A 170 -23.76 -14.66 23.91
C ASN A 170 -24.51 -14.87 22.58
N PRO A 171 -23.99 -15.72 21.68
CA PRO A 171 -24.54 -15.90 20.33
C PRO A 171 -25.98 -16.44 20.32
N GLU A 172 -26.37 -17.17 21.37
CA GLU A 172 -27.73 -17.69 21.56
C GLU A 172 -28.79 -16.59 21.72
N ASN A 173 -28.38 -15.38 22.11
CA ASN A 173 -29.28 -14.22 22.23
C ASN A 173 -29.55 -13.53 20.88
N LEU A 174 -28.94 -14.03 19.79
CA LEU A 174 -29.12 -13.51 18.44
C LEU A 174 -30.39 -14.12 17.83
N THR A 175 -31.50 -13.39 17.90
CA THR A 175 -32.77 -13.79 17.29
C THR A 175 -32.80 -13.45 15.80
N ILE A 176 -33.66 -14.14 15.03
CA ILE A 176 -33.91 -13.83 13.61
C ILE A 176 -34.28 -12.35 13.44
N GLU A 177 -35.12 -11.82 14.33
CA GLU A 177 -35.52 -10.41 14.31
C GLU A 177 -34.33 -9.46 14.45
N LYS A 178 -33.40 -9.72 15.38
CA LYS A 178 -32.17 -8.92 15.54
C LYS A 178 -31.31 -8.95 14.28
N ILE A 179 -31.21 -10.11 13.62
CA ILE A 179 -30.46 -10.25 12.37
C ILE A 179 -31.13 -9.44 11.25
N ILE A 180 -32.45 -9.56 11.08
CA ILE A 180 -33.20 -8.81 10.06
C ILE A 180 -33.04 -7.31 10.28
N ASN A 181 -33.21 -6.83 11.52
CA ASN A 181 -33.07 -5.41 11.84
C ASN A 181 -31.64 -4.91 11.56
N ALA A 182 -30.61 -5.68 11.91
CA ALA A 182 -29.22 -5.30 11.63
C ALA A 182 -28.92 -5.23 10.13
N LEU A 183 -29.46 -6.17 9.34
CA LEU A 183 -29.33 -6.16 7.88
C LEU A 183 -30.09 -4.97 7.26
N ASP A 184 -31.30 -4.68 7.74
CA ASP A 184 -32.07 -3.54 7.26
C ASP A 184 -31.38 -2.21 7.57
N GLU A 185 -30.86 -2.05 8.80
CA GLU A 185 -30.06 -0.88 9.17
C GLU A 185 -28.85 -0.74 8.25
N GLN A 186 -28.08 -1.82 8.04
CA GLN A 186 -26.92 -1.81 7.16
C GLN A 186 -27.28 -1.46 5.71
N PHE A 187 -28.38 -1.99 5.17
CA PHE A 187 -28.75 -1.80 3.76
C PHE A 187 -29.38 -0.43 3.50
N SER A 188 -30.11 0.09 4.48
CA SER A 188 -30.80 1.38 4.40
C SER A 188 -29.92 2.57 4.81
N TYR A 189 -28.75 2.31 5.42
CA TYR A 189 -27.84 3.37 5.86
C TYR A 189 -27.21 4.17 4.71
N ASN A 190 -27.27 5.50 4.80
CA ASN A 190 -26.60 6.39 3.87
C ASN A 190 -25.14 6.65 4.27
N TYR A 191 -24.24 5.81 3.77
CA TYR A 191 -22.81 5.86 4.08
C TYR A 191 -22.08 7.16 3.70
N SER A 192 -22.65 8.00 2.83
CA SER A 192 -22.10 9.33 2.46
C SER A 192 -20.62 9.34 2.08
N THR A 193 -20.10 8.21 1.58
CA THR A 193 -18.68 8.02 1.24
C THR A 193 -18.55 7.36 -0.13
N HIS A 194 -17.45 7.66 -0.82
CA HIS A 194 -17.19 7.10 -2.14
C HIS A 194 -17.14 5.56 -2.09
N GLY A 195 -17.99 4.91 -2.87
CA GLY A 195 -18.09 3.45 -2.90
C GLY A 195 -18.86 2.82 -1.74
N GLY A 196 -19.46 3.61 -0.84
CA GLY A 196 -20.27 3.10 0.28
C GLY A 196 -21.43 2.20 -0.16
N SER A 197 -22.01 2.45 -1.35
CA SER A 197 -23.04 1.60 -1.96
C SER A 197 -22.60 0.16 -2.24
N LYS A 198 -21.30 -0.14 -2.20
CA LYS A 198 -20.79 -1.51 -2.35
C LYS A 198 -20.97 -2.34 -1.07
N LEU A 199 -21.14 -1.73 0.10
CA LEU A 199 -21.24 -2.46 1.38
C LEU A 199 -22.48 -3.37 1.44
N PRO A 200 -23.70 -2.91 1.10
CA PRO A 200 -24.87 -3.79 1.01
C PRO A 200 -24.68 -4.91 -0.02
N VAL A 201 -24.06 -4.60 -1.18
CA VAL A 201 -23.81 -5.59 -2.24
C VAL A 201 -22.87 -6.70 -1.76
N ILE A 202 -21.81 -6.36 -1.03
CA ILE A 202 -20.87 -7.33 -0.43
C ILE A 202 -21.59 -8.19 0.61
N ALA A 203 -22.46 -7.61 1.43
CA ALA A 203 -23.24 -8.36 2.39
C ALA A 203 -24.17 -9.38 1.72
N PHE A 204 -24.92 -8.98 0.68
CA PHE A 204 -25.73 -9.92 -0.12
C PHE A 204 -24.88 -11.03 -0.73
N TYR A 205 -23.77 -10.68 -1.39
CA TYR A 205 -22.85 -11.68 -1.95
C TYR A 205 -22.38 -12.68 -0.88
N SER A 206 -22.07 -12.19 0.32
CA SER A 206 -21.60 -13.03 1.42
C SER A 206 -22.70 -13.97 1.93
N ILE A 207 -23.93 -13.47 2.06
CA ILE A 207 -25.12 -14.28 2.40
C ILE A 207 -25.32 -15.38 1.36
N TYR A 208 -25.36 -15.03 0.06
CA TYR A 208 -25.50 -16.00 -1.02
C TYR A 208 -24.39 -17.04 -1.00
N LYS A 209 -23.14 -16.61 -0.83
CA LYS A 209 -21.99 -17.52 -0.78
C LYS A 209 -22.12 -18.52 0.38
N SER A 210 -22.61 -18.09 1.54
CA SER A 210 -22.89 -18.98 2.67
C SER A 210 -24.04 -19.94 2.38
N LEU A 211 -25.16 -19.44 1.82
CA LEU A 211 -26.34 -20.26 1.53
C LEU A 211 -26.08 -21.32 0.44
N ILE A 212 -25.36 -20.97 -0.63
CA ILE A 212 -25.06 -21.89 -1.74
C ILE A 212 -24.31 -23.13 -1.24
N ASN A 213 -23.40 -22.97 -0.27
CA ASN A 213 -22.71 -24.11 0.32
C ASN A 213 -23.69 -25.08 1.00
N GLU A 214 -24.70 -24.56 1.69
CA GLU A 214 -25.74 -25.38 2.34
C GLU A 214 -26.69 -26.03 1.34
N LEU A 215 -26.96 -25.40 0.19
CA LEU A 215 -27.84 -25.95 -0.85
C LEU A 215 -27.24 -27.19 -1.54
N SER A 216 -25.92 -27.35 -1.49
CA SER A 216 -25.24 -28.52 -2.09
C SER A 216 -25.75 -29.86 -1.55
N ARG A 217 -26.29 -29.91 -0.32
CA ARG A 217 -26.84 -31.11 0.30
C ARG A 217 -28.15 -31.61 -0.33
N PHE A 218 -28.81 -30.76 -1.12
CA PHE A 218 -30.04 -31.10 -1.83
C PHE A 218 -29.79 -31.43 -3.31
N LYS A 219 -28.52 -31.54 -3.71
CA LYS A 219 -28.16 -31.96 -5.06
C LYS A 219 -28.72 -33.36 -5.30
N ASP A 220 -29.39 -33.54 -6.43
CA ASP A 220 -30.04 -34.78 -6.86
C ASP A 220 -31.24 -35.23 -5.99
N CYS A 221 -31.79 -34.32 -5.17
CA CYS A 221 -33.09 -34.52 -4.53
C CYS A 221 -34.24 -34.06 -5.45
N GLU A 222 -35.29 -34.86 -5.57
CA GLU A 222 -36.55 -34.49 -6.23
C GLU A 222 -37.63 -34.17 -5.20
N LEU A 223 -38.57 -33.29 -5.57
CA LEU A 223 -39.68 -32.80 -4.74
C LEU A 223 -40.85 -33.78 -4.66
#